data_AF-A0A661RDH8-F1
#
_entry.id   AF-A0A661RDH8-F1
#
_cell.length_a   1.000
_cell.length_b   1.000
_cell.length_c   1.000
_cell.angle_alpha   90.00
_cell.angle_beta   90.00
_cell.angle_gamma   90.00
#
_symmetry.space_group_name_H-M   'P 1'
#
loop_
_entity.id
_entity.type
_entity.pdbx_description
1 polymer ?
#
loop_
_entity_poly.entity_id
_entity_poly.type
_entity_poly.pdbx_seq_one_letter_code
_entity_poly.pdbx_strand_id
1 'polypeptide(L)'
;MKTNVILSVIVILLLGALIVLVFQLPERITQKPVKHSQLWSDKDQLDYANTLLAKGLQLQAASVFEKYIETSNASKKEIARICYRLGNIYMDSHHYEKALALFYRAEMLDKEADFTQEMDQRIVEALEKLGLSSQAQYELAKRVSLGDTSTKRREVVARIGKRDITQNEIDKAIAALPEWMRKRLEKRSQRLEFIRNYVATEVLYEKAKRLGIDKKAEIREALENTKKQLMVQHYLNKEIEQKLKCDPRDIENYYEANKDKYTEPARIKVRYVEFKEDSETEEALKELKETRGTEVKGWIRRGQSYISGIGEAKAAIEKLFLKEKGEYSDPLKIKDRFYIFSIEDKQPDRVKTFDEVRNQVEYEYRMQKKRSITDSLLKAALEEQEVEIFYKSGGDESQKK
;
A
#
# COMPACT_ATOMS: atom_id res chain seq x y z
N MET A 1 -34.63 -11.97 46.29
CA MET A 1 -34.21 -13.37 46.03
C MET A 1 -35.11 -14.14 45.05
N LYS A 2 -36.40 -13.82 44.88
CA LYS A 2 -37.28 -14.60 43.97
C LYS A 2 -37.05 -14.35 42.46
N THR A 3 -36.52 -13.21 42.05
CA THR A 3 -36.27 -12.87 40.63
C THR A 3 -35.07 -13.60 40.02
N ASN A 4 -34.01 -13.84 40.80
CA ASN A 4 -32.84 -14.57 40.29
C ASN A 4 -33.13 -16.05 40.04
N VAL A 5 -34.00 -16.67 40.85
CA VAL A 5 -34.41 -18.07 40.63
C VAL A 5 -35.23 -18.22 39.35
N ILE A 6 -36.10 -17.25 39.03
CA ILE A 6 -36.90 -17.27 37.81
C ILE A 6 -36.00 -17.11 36.56
N LEU A 7 -35.00 -16.22 36.63
CA LEU A 7 -34.06 -16.03 35.51
C LEU A 7 -33.20 -17.30 35.28
N SER A 8 -32.74 -17.94 36.35
CA SER A 8 -31.97 -19.20 36.25
C SER A 8 -32.80 -20.33 35.66
N VAL A 9 -34.08 -20.44 36.03
CA VAL A 9 -34.99 -21.46 35.48
C VAL A 9 -35.28 -21.20 33.99
N ILE A 10 -35.44 -19.94 33.57
CA ILE A 10 -35.64 -19.58 32.16
C ILE A 10 -34.37 -19.88 31.34
N VAL A 11 -33.18 -19.61 31.87
CA VAL A 11 -31.91 -19.91 31.19
C VAL A 11 -31.70 -21.42 31.07
N ILE A 12 -32.06 -22.21 32.09
CA ILE A 12 -31.97 -23.68 32.03
C ILE A 12 -33.00 -24.26 31.04
N LEU A 13 -34.21 -23.70 30.98
CA LEU A 13 -35.24 -24.11 30.00
C LEU A 13 -34.83 -23.72 28.57
N LEU A 14 -34.21 -22.56 28.36
CA LEU A 14 -33.67 -22.14 27.07
C LEU A 14 -32.49 -23.01 26.63
N LEU A 15 -31.58 -23.37 27.55
CA LEU A 15 -30.49 -24.31 27.28
C LEU A 15 -31.01 -25.71 26.96
N GLY A 16 -32.03 -26.19 27.68
CA GLY A 16 -32.70 -27.46 27.40
C GLY A 16 -33.37 -27.48 26.02
N ALA A 17 -34.08 -26.40 25.66
CA ALA A 17 -34.69 -26.25 24.34
C ALA A 17 -33.62 -26.18 23.22
N LEU A 18 -32.49 -25.53 23.48
CA LEU A 18 -31.37 -25.46 22.53
C LEU A 18 -30.72 -26.84 22.32
N ILE A 19 -30.55 -27.63 23.38
CA ILE A 19 -30.01 -29.01 23.29
C ILE A 19 -30.95 -29.92 22.50
N VAL A 20 -32.27 -29.82 22.71
CA VAL A 20 -33.26 -30.57 21.94
C VAL A 20 -33.26 -30.15 20.47
N LEU A 21 -33.13 -28.85 20.17
CA LEU A 21 -32.96 -28.34 18.80
C LEU A 21 -31.67 -28.83 18.13
N VAL A 22 -30.57 -28.96 18.89
CA VAL A 22 -29.30 -29.51 18.41
C VAL A 22 -29.39 -31.01 18.13
N PHE A 23 -30.19 -31.76 18.90
CA PHE A 23 -30.49 -33.18 18.65
C PHE A 23 -31.54 -33.41 17.54
N GLN A 24 -32.35 -32.40 17.21
CA GLN A 24 -33.30 -32.43 16.09
C GLN A 24 -32.74 -31.85 14.79
N LEU A 25 -31.51 -31.30 14.80
CA LEU A 25 -30.77 -31.07 13.57
C LEU A 25 -30.56 -32.45 12.93
N PRO A 26 -31.00 -32.67 11.67
CA PRO A 26 -30.74 -33.94 11.01
C PRO A 26 -29.23 -34.16 11.05
N GLU A 27 -28.80 -35.31 11.57
CA GLU A 27 -27.42 -35.74 11.48
C GLU A 27 -27.00 -35.49 10.04
N ARG A 28 -26.10 -34.52 9.84
CA ARG A 28 -25.49 -34.29 8.54
C ARG A 28 -25.09 -35.65 8.05
N ILE A 29 -25.69 -36.02 6.93
CA ILE A 29 -25.44 -37.24 6.17
C ILE A 29 -23.97 -37.59 6.32
N THR A 30 -23.68 -38.46 7.29
CA THR A 30 -22.42 -39.19 7.32
C THR A 30 -22.64 -40.27 6.28
N GLN A 31 -22.59 -39.86 5.02
CA GLN A 31 -22.13 -40.77 4.00
C GLN A 31 -20.71 -41.13 4.45
N LYS A 32 -20.60 -42.27 5.16
CA LYS A 32 -19.50 -43.19 4.89
C LYS A 32 -19.31 -43.15 3.38
N PRO A 33 -18.11 -42.88 2.84
CA PRO A 33 -17.93 -42.81 1.41
C PRO A 33 -18.56 -44.06 0.83
N VAL A 34 -19.70 -43.88 0.18
CA VAL A 34 -20.28 -44.92 -0.64
C VAL A 34 -19.16 -45.15 -1.63
N LYS A 35 -18.60 -46.36 -1.64
CA LYS A 35 -17.80 -46.83 -2.76
C LYS A 35 -18.73 -46.74 -3.96
N HIS A 36 -18.82 -45.58 -4.57
CA HIS A 36 -19.28 -45.46 -5.93
C HIS A 36 -18.37 -46.39 -6.69
N SER A 37 -18.92 -47.49 -7.21
CA SER A 37 -18.27 -48.22 -8.27
C SER A 37 -17.84 -47.17 -9.28
N GLN A 38 -16.53 -46.94 -9.40
CA GLN A 38 -15.98 -45.95 -10.30
C GLN A 38 -16.41 -46.41 -11.70
N LEU A 39 -17.45 -45.78 -12.26
CA LEU A 39 -18.04 -46.21 -13.53
C LEU A 39 -16.99 -46.22 -14.64
N TRP A 40 -16.00 -45.34 -14.52
CA TRP A 40 -14.88 -45.16 -15.44
C TRP A 40 -13.58 -45.41 -14.70
N SER A 41 -12.73 -46.27 -15.26
CA SER A 41 -11.37 -46.48 -14.78
C SER A 41 -10.51 -45.24 -15.02
N ASP A 42 -9.37 -45.16 -14.34
CA ASP A 42 -8.35 -44.13 -14.56
C ASP A 42 -7.94 -44.06 -16.04
N LYS A 43 -7.88 -45.22 -16.71
CA LYS A 43 -7.62 -45.31 -18.15
C LYS A 43 -8.75 -44.69 -18.99
N ASP A 44 -10.00 -44.98 -18.66
CA ASP A 44 -11.16 -44.42 -19.39
C ASP A 44 -11.22 -42.89 -19.28
N GLN A 45 -10.82 -42.33 -18.13
CA GLN A 45 -10.71 -40.88 -17.94
C GLN A 45 -9.65 -40.25 -18.83
N LEU A 46 -8.46 -40.88 -18.93
CA LEU A 46 -7.40 -40.39 -19.81
C LEU A 46 -7.77 -40.52 -21.29
N ASP A 47 -8.37 -41.64 -21.69
CA ASP A 47 -8.81 -41.87 -23.07
C ASP A 47 -9.90 -40.86 -23.48
N TYR A 48 -10.83 -40.55 -22.58
CA TYR A 48 -11.83 -39.50 -22.80
C TYR A 48 -11.19 -38.11 -22.93
N ALA A 49 -10.27 -37.74 -22.03
CA ALA A 49 -9.57 -36.46 -22.10
C ALA A 49 -8.77 -36.33 -23.43
N ASN A 50 -8.08 -37.39 -23.84
CA ASN A 50 -7.35 -37.43 -25.11
C ASN A 50 -8.30 -37.31 -26.33
N THR A 51 -9.48 -37.93 -26.27
CA THR A 51 -10.50 -37.82 -27.31
C THR A 51 -11.01 -36.38 -27.42
N LEU A 52 -11.27 -35.71 -26.29
CA LEU A 52 -11.68 -34.30 -26.27
C LEU A 52 -10.61 -33.40 -26.89
N LEU A 53 -9.32 -33.61 -26.56
CA LEU A 53 -8.21 -32.87 -27.18
C LEU A 53 -8.17 -33.07 -28.70
N ALA A 54 -8.33 -34.30 -29.18
CA ALA A 54 -8.34 -34.60 -30.62
C ALA A 54 -9.52 -33.94 -31.36
N LYS A 55 -10.59 -33.59 -30.64
CA LYS A 55 -11.75 -32.84 -31.16
C LYS A 55 -11.64 -31.33 -30.97
N GLY A 56 -10.51 -30.82 -30.47
CA GLY A 56 -10.29 -29.39 -30.21
C GLY A 56 -10.97 -28.85 -28.95
N LEU A 57 -11.54 -29.72 -28.11
CA LEU A 57 -12.27 -29.36 -26.88
C LEU A 57 -11.29 -29.23 -25.70
N GLN A 58 -10.39 -28.25 -25.80
CA GLN A 58 -9.25 -28.08 -24.89
C GLN A 58 -9.65 -27.87 -23.42
N LEU A 59 -10.59 -26.96 -23.14
CA LEU A 59 -11.01 -26.67 -21.76
C LEU A 59 -11.83 -27.81 -21.14
N GLN A 60 -12.63 -28.51 -21.96
CA GLN A 60 -13.37 -29.69 -21.50
C GLN A 60 -12.40 -30.83 -21.18
N ALA A 61 -11.37 -31.03 -22.00
CA ALA A 61 -10.30 -31.98 -21.69
C ALA A 61 -9.55 -31.58 -20.40
N ALA A 62 -9.31 -30.29 -20.20
CA ALA A 62 -8.66 -29.77 -19.00
C ALA A 62 -9.44 -30.15 -17.73
N SER A 63 -10.76 -29.97 -17.71
CA SER A 63 -11.60 -30.36 -16.57
C SER A 63 -11.54 -31.86 -16.24
N VAL A 64 -11.36 -32.72 -17.26
CA VAL A 64 -11.18 -34.17 -17.04
C VAL A 64 -9.82 -34.46 -16.39
N PHE A 65 -8.75 -33.82 -16.87
CA PHE A 65 -7.42 -33.96 -16.29
C PHE A 65 -7.34 -33.41 -14.85
N GLU A 66 -8.02 -32.30 -14.55
CA GLU A 66 -8.12 -31.78 -13.17
C GLU A 66 -8.70 -32.82 -12.22
N LYS A 67 -9.82 -33.43 -12.62
CA LYS A 67 -10.47 -34.50 -11.85
C LYS A 67 -9.56 -35.73 -11.72
N TYR A 68 -8.85 -36.10 -12.78
CA TYR A 68 -7.89 -37.21 -12.75
C TYR A 68 -6.78 -36.97 -11.72
N ILE A 69 -6.21 -35.77 -11.70
CA ILE A 69 -5.13 -35.40 -10.78
C ILE A 69 -5.57 -35.44 -9.30
N GLU A 70 -6.87 -35.24 -9.03
CA GLU A 70 -7.43 -35.25 -7.67
C GLU A 70 -7.89 -36.63 -7.19
N THR A 71 -8.35 -37.49 -8.11
CA THR A 71 -9.07 -38.72 -7.75
C THR A 71 -8.34 -40.01 -8.10
N SER A 72 -7.33 -39.97 -8.97
CA SER A 72 -6.56 -41.17 -9.36
C SER A 72 -5.54 -41.56 -8.29
N ASN A 73 -5.19 -42.85 -8.26
CA ASN A 73 -4.09 -43.40 -7.45
C ASN A 73 -2.79 -43.52 -8.27
N ALA A 74 -2.64 -42.70 -9.32
CA ALA A 74 -1.51 -42.75 -10.23
C ALA A 74 -0.18 -42.35 -9.54
N SER A 75 0.93 -42.79 -10.12
CA SER A 75 2.26 -42.49 -9.56
C SER A 75 2.56 -40.99 -9.61
N LYS A 76 3.43 -40.49 -8.72
CA LYS A 76 3.87 -39.08 -8.72
C LYS A 76 4.38 -38.62 -10.08
N LYS A 77 5.14 -39.48 -10.79
CA LYS A 77 5.67 -39.21 -12.13
C LYS A 77 4.56 -39.06 -13.17
N GLU A 78 3.52 -39.88 -13.07
CA GLU A 78 2.38 -39.82 -13.96
C GLU A 78 1.55 -38.55 -13.71
N ILE A 79 1.26 -38.24 -12.45
CA ILE A 79 0.58 -36.99 -12.07
C ILE A 79 1.41 -35.78 -12.52
N ALA A 80 2.74 -35.79 -12.39
CA ALA A 80 3.61 -34.73 -12.88
C ALA A 80 3.44 -34.50 -14.39
N ARG A 81 3.41 -35.58 -15.18
CA ARG A 81 3.22 -35.50 -16.64
C ARG A 81 1.82 -35.00 -17.02
N ILE A 82 0.76 -35.39 -16.29
CA ILE A 82 -0.58 -34.85 -16.50
C ILE A 82 -0.66 -33.37 -16.12
N CYS A 83 -0.05 -32.95 -15.01
CA CYS A 83 0.06 -31.54 -14.61
C CYS A 83 0.78 -30.70 -15.69
N TYR A 84 1.89 -31.19 -16.25
CA TYR A 84 2.60 -30.51 -17.34
C TYR A 84 1.73 -30.37 -18.59
N ARG A 85 1.05 -31.44 -19.02
CA ARG A 85 0.11 -31.40 -20.16
C ARG A 85 -1.03 -30.41 -19.92
N LEU A 86 -1.63 -30.43 -18.73
CA LEU A 86 -2.70 -29.53 -18.35
C LEU A 86 -2.23 -28.07 -18.29
N GLY A 87 -1.02 -27.83 -17.80
CA GLY A 87 -0.39 -26.52 -17.79
C GLY A 87 -0.26 -25.95 -19.21
N ASN A 88 0.17 -26.76 -20.17
CA ASN A 88 0.25 -26.35 -21.58
C ASN A 88 -1.12 -26.02 -22.18
N ILE A 89 -2.16 -26.82 -21.89
CA ILE A 89 -3.54 -26.52 -22.33
C ILE A 89 -3.98 -25.14 -21.82
N TYR A 90 -3.69 -24.83 -20.56
CA TYR A 90 -4.02 -23.53 -19.98
C TYR A 90 -3.15 -22.39 -20.51
N MET A 91 -1.88 -22.62 -20.84
CA MET A 91 -1.03 -21.65 -21.54
C MET A 91 -1.64 -21.26 -22.89
N ASP A 92 -1.99 -22.27 -23.70
CA ASP A 92 -2.55 -22.07 -25.03
C ASP A 92 -3.94 -21.41 -24.97
N SER A 93 -4.68 -21.63 -23.88
CA SER A 93 -5.96 -20.97 -23.59
C SER A 93 -5.83 -19.61 -22.89
N HIS A 94 -4.62 -19.04 -22.78
CA HIS A 94 -4.33 -17.76 -22.11
C HIS A 94 -4.68 -17.68 -20.60
N HIS A 95 -4.82 -18.81 -19.93
CA HIS A 95 -5.05 -18.90 -18.48
C HIS A 95 -3.71 -19.06 -17.75
N TYR A 96 -2.85 -18.05 -17.85
CA TYR A 96 -1.44 -18.13 -17.42
C TYR A 96 -1.26 -18.43 -15.93
N GLU A 97 -2.14 -17.94 -15.05
CA GLU A 97 -2.08 -18.23 -13.60
C GLU A 97 -2.33 -19.73 -13.31
N LYS A 98 -3.33 -20.32 -13.98
CA LYS A 98 -3.63 -21.75 -13.84
C LYS A 98 -2.50 -22.60 -14.40
N ALA A 99 -1.97 -22.21 -15.56
CA ALA A 99 -0.81 -22.87 -16.16
C ALA A 99 0.40 -22.88 -15.23
N LEU A 100 0.73 -21.72 -14.65
CA LEU A 100 1.84 -21.56 -13.73
C LEU A 100 1.71 -22.45 -12.48
N ALA A 101 0.52 -22.49 -11.86
CA ALA A 101 0.25 -23.35 -10.72
C ALA A 101 0.48 -24.84 -11.03
N LEU A 102 0.09 -25.28 -12.23
CA LEU A 102 0.25 -26.66 -12.67
C LEU A 102 1.70 -27.00 -13.02
N PHE A 103 2.44 -26.09 -13.65
CA PHE A 103 3.87 -26.30 -13.91
C PHE A 103 4.67 -26.43 -12.61
N TYR A 104 4.42 -25.57 -11.61
CA TYR A 104 5.06 -25.72 -10.30
C TYR A 104 4.65 -27.01 -9.60
N ARG A 105 3.38 -27.44 -9.73
CA ARG A 105 2.94 -28.73 -9.20
C ARG A 105 3.66 -29.90 -9.89
N ALA A 106 3.87 -29.83 -11.20
CA ALA A 106 4.63 -30.83 -11.95
C ALA A 106 6.11 -30.88 -11.49
N GLU A 107 6.77 -29.72 -11.38
CA GLU A 107 8.15 -29.60 -10.87
C GLU A 107 8.31 -30.19 -9.46
N MET A 108 7.35 -29.97 -8.57
CA MET A 108 7.39 -30.53 -7.22
C MET A 108 7.23 -32.05 -7.18
N LEU A 109 6.51 -32.63 -8.14
CA LEU A 109 6.21 -34.06 -8.19
C LEU A 109 7.32 -34.87 -8.89
N ASP A 110 7.97 -34.30 -9.91
CA ASP A 110 9.09 -34.91 -10.62
C ASP A 110 10.08 -33.83 -11.13
N LYS A 111 11.21 -33.68 -10.43
CA LYS A 111 12.22 -32.65 -10.71
C LYS A 111 13.16 -33.00 -11.86
N GLU A 112 13.23 -34.28 -12.22
CA GLU A 112 14.14 -34.81 -13.24
C GLU A 112 13.34 -35.38 -14.42
N ALA A 113 12.13 -34.85 -14.64
CA ALA A 113 11.29 -35.24 -15.75
C ALA A 113 11.95 -34.87 -17.09
N ASP A 114 11.68 -35.67 -18.11
CA ASP A 114 12.11 -35.43 -19.49
C ASP A 114 11.63 -34.09 -20.06
N PHE A 115 10.49 -33.57 -19.58
CA PHE A 115 9.90 -32.30 -19.99
C PHE A 115 10.34 -31.08 -19.15
N THR A 116 11.30 -31.24 -18.24
CA THR A 116 11.67 -30.17 -17.28
C THR A 116 12.15 -28.91 -18.00
N GLN A 117 12.95 -29.06 -19.06
CA GLN A 117 13.51 -27.93 -19.78
C GLN A 117 12.45 -27.13 -20.54
N GLU A 118 11.51 -27.80 -21.21
CA GLU A 118 10.40 -27.12 -21.89
C GLU A 118 9.45 -26.47 -20.88
N MET A 119 9.12 -27.17 -19.80
CA MET A 119 8.29 -26.63 -18.71
C MET A 119 8.89 -25.36 -18.11
N ASP A 120 10.20 -25.35 -17.90
CA ASP A 120 10.94 -24.21 -17.39
C ASP A 120 10.84 -22.97 -18.29
N GLN A 121 10.88 -23.16 -19.61
CA GLN A 121 10.65 -22.08 -20.57
C GLN A 121 9.22 -21.58 -20.52
N ARG A 122 8.24 -22.49 -20.43
CA ARG A 122 6.82 -22.16 -20.32
C ARG A 122 6.48 -21.38 -19.06
N ILE A 123 7.13 -21.67 -17.93
CA ILE A 123 6.97 -20.91 -16.69
C ILE A 123 7.47 -19.46 -16.86
N VAL A 124 8.63 -19.27 -17.48
CA VAL A 124 9.16 -17.92 -17.73
C VAL A 124 8.21 -17.16 -18.66
N GLU A 125 7.75 -17.80 -19.74
CA GLU A 125 6.77 -17.24 -20.66
C GLU A 125 5.47 -16.85 -19.94
N ALA A 126 4.93 -17.71 -19.08
CA ALA A 126 3.71 -17.45 -18.31
C ALA A 126 3.87 -16.20 -17.41
N LEU A 127 5.01 -16.09 -16.71
CA LEU A 127 5.31 -14.95 -15.85
C LEU A 127 5.45 -13.64 -16.64
N GLU A 128 6.05 -13.69 -17.83
CA GLU A 128 6.15 -12.53 -18.72
C GLU A 128 4.78 -12.08 -19.23
N LYS A 129 3.91 -13.02 -19.63
CA LYS A 129 2.54 -12.74 -20.08
C LYS A 129 1.65 -12.16 -18.97
N LEU A 130 1.95 -12.49 -17.72
CA LEU A 130 1.30 -11.90 -16.54
C LEU A 130 1.86 -10.52 -16.14
N GLY A 131 2.86 -10.00 -16.84
CA GLY A 131 3.52 -8.73 -16.49
C GLY A 131 4.44 -8.84 -15.27
N LEU A 132 4.76 -10.05 -14.81
CA LEU A 132 5.60 -10.31 -13.64
C LEU A 132 7.09 -10.40 -14.03
N SER A 133 7.59 -9.37 -14.73
CA SER A 133 8.93 -9.39 -15.34
C SER A 133 10.06 -9.64 -14.33
N SER A 134 9.94 -9.15 -13.09
CA SER A 134 10.92 -9.43 -12.04
C SER A 134 10.95 -10.89 -11.62
N GLN A 135 9.80 -11.58 -11.60
CA GLN A 135 9.71 -13.00 -11.26
C GLN A 135 10.20 -13.86 -12.43
N ALA A 136 9.88 -13.48 -13.67
CA ALA A 136 10.40 -14.13 -14.87
C ALA A 136 11.94 -14.10 -14.91
N GLN A 137 12.54 -12.93 -14.65
CA GLN A 137 13.99 -12.77 -14.57
C GLN A 137 14.59 -13.58 -13.42
N TYR A 138 13.93 -13.63 -12.26
CA TYR A 138 14.38 -14.45 -11.14
C TYR A 138 14.35 -15.95 -11.47
N GLU A 139 13.26 -16.46 -12.04
CA GLU A 139 13.14 -17.88 -12.42
C GLU A 139 14.11 -18.25 -13.54
N LEU A 140 14.28 -17.39 -14.56
CA LEU A 140 15.30 -17.56 -15.60
C LEU A 140 16.70 -17.57 -15.00
N ALA A 141 17.02 -16.60 -14.14
CA ALA A 141 18.31 -16.53 -13.47
C ALA A 141 18.56 -17.75 -12.59
N LYS A 142 17.55 -18.24 -11.86
CA LYS A 142 17.57 -19.46 -11.04
C LYS A 142 17.78 -20.73 -11.86
N ARG A 143 17.25 -20.81 -13.08
CA ARG A 143 17.33 -21.99 -13.96
C ARG A 143 18.61 -22.04 -14.79
N VAL A 144 19.04 -20.92 -15.35
CA VAL A 144 20.39 -20.77 -15.93
C VAL A 144 21.45 -21.02 -14.85
N SER A 145 21.12 -20.68 -13.61
CA SER A 145 21.90 -21.00 -12.42
C SER A 145 21.99 -22.51 -12.18
N LEU A 146 20.92 -23.29 -12.30
CA LEU A 146 20.93 -24.72 -11.92
C LEU A 146 21.91 -25.60 -12.73
N GLY A 147 22.33 -25.17 -13.92
CA GLY A 147 23.41 -25.83 -14.68
C GLY A 147 24.84 -25.53 -14.19
N ASP A 148 25.07 -24.47 -13.39
CA ASP A 148 26.43 -23.96 -13.07
C ASP A 148 26.58 -23.22 -11.71
N THR A 149 25.63 -23.33 -10.75
CA THR A 149 25.61 -22.46 -9.53
C THR A 149 25.54 -23.12 -8.17
N SER A 150 25.60 -24.45 -8.06
CA SER A 150 25.84 -25.03 -6.73
C SER A 150 27.19 -24.54 -6.16
N THR A 151 28.15 -24.26 -7.05
CA THR A 151 29.47 -23.70 -6.75
C THR A 151 29.43 -22.19 -6.48
N LYS A 152 28.73 -21.38 -7.30
CA LYS A 152 28.64 -19.91 -7.13
C LYS A 152 27.82 -19.47 -5.90
N ARG A 153 26.74 -20.15 -5.53
CA ARG A 153 25.95 -19.78 -4.33
C ARG A 153 26.68 -20.10 -3.01
N ARG A 154 27.62 -21.06 -3.04
CA ARG A 154 28.53 -21.40 -1.94
C ARG A 154 29.87 -20.67 -2.03
N GLU A 155 30.06 -19.83 -3.05
CA GLU A 155 31.28 -19.06 -3.22
C GLU A 155 31.46 -18.15 -2.01
N VAL A 156 32.60 -18.33 -1.34
CA VAL A 156 32.99 -17.55 -0.18
C VAL A 156 33.54 -16.23 -0.68
N VAL A 157 32.81 -15.14 -0.41
CA VAL A 157 33.22 -13.78 -0.83
C VAL A 157 34.05 -13.08 0.23
N ALA A 158 33.96 -13.53 1.49
CA ALA A 158 34.77 -13.07 2.61
C ALA A 158 34.76 -14.10 3.76
N ARG A 159 35.75 -14.02 4.64
CA ARG A 159 35.88 -14.90 5.82
C ARG A 159 36.15 -14.08 7.08
N ILE A 160 35.36 -14.31 8.13
CA ILE A 160 35.52 -13.72 9.46
C ILE A 160 35.90 -14.83 10.45
N GLY A 161 37.20 -15.00 10.70
CA GLY A 161 37.70 -16.10 11.53
C GLY A 161 37.33 -17.46 10.94
N LYS A 162 36.41 -18.19 11.59
CA LYS A 162 35.88 -19.49 11.13
C LYS A 162 34.55 -19.39 10.37
N ARG A 163 33.95 -18.19 10.26
CA ARG A 163 32.67 -17.97 9.57
C ARG A 163 32.93 -17.51 8.14
N ASP A 164 32.33 -18.21 7.19
CA ASP A 164 32.36 -17.85 5.77
C ASP A 164 31.14 -17.00 5.41
N ILE A 165 31.38 -15.86 4.78
CA ILE A 165 30.34 -15.03 4.17
C ILE A 165 30.21 -15.46 2.73
N THR A 166 29.01 -15.89 2.35
CA THR A 166 28.75 -16.45 1.03
C THR A 166 28.12 -15.43 0.09
N GLN A 167 28.26 -15.66 -1.20
CA GLN A 167 27.59 -14.88 -2.24
C GLN A 167 26.07 -14.80 -2.02
N ASN A 168 25.43 -15.89 -1.58
CA ASN A 168 24.00 -15.93 -1.26
C ASN A 168 23.59 -15.01 -0.10
N GLU A 169 24.46 -14.87 0.92
CA GLU A 169 24.22 -13.95 2.04
C GLU A 169 24.24 -12.49 1.57
N ILE A 170 25.22 -12.13 0.73
CA ILE A 170 25.31 -10.80 0.11
C ILE A 170 24.10 -10.52 -0.79
N ASP A 171 23.68 -11.47 -1.62
CA ASP A 171 22.54 -11.28 -2.51
C ASP A 171 21.24 -11.05 -1.74
N LYS A 172 21.03 -11.77 -0.62
CA LYS A 172 19.89 -11.52 0.29
C LYS A 172 19.96 -10.13 0.92
N ALA A 173 21.14 -9.70 1.36
CA ALA A 173 21.32 -8.38 1.94
C ALA A 173 21.04 -7.27 0.91
N ILE A 174 21.46 -7.45 -0.36
CA ILE A 174 21.16 -6.51 -1.45
C ILE A 174 19.66 -6.51 -1.78
N ALA A 175 19.01 -7.67 -1.80
CA ALA A 175 17.58 -7.79 -2.12
C ALA A 175 16.67 -7.03 -1.13
N ALA A 176 17.11 -6.89 0.13
CA ALA A 176 16.38 -6.13 1.15
C ALA A 176 16.48 -4.60 0.98
N LEU A 177 17.34 -4.10 0.09
CA LEU A 177 17.56 -2.67 -0.12
C LEU A 177 16.50 -2.05 -1.05
N PRO A 178 16.24 -0.73 -0.93
CA PRO A 178 15.44 0.00 -1.90
C PRO A 178 15.95 -0.12 -3.33
N GLU A 179 15.03 -0.11 -4.31
CA GLU A 179 15.33 -0.31 -5.74
C GLU A 179 16.42 0.63 -6.27
N TRP A 180 16.39 1.90 -5.91
CA TRP A 180 17.39 2.89 -6.33
C TRP A 180 18.80 2.57 -5.82
N MET A 181 18.91 1.91 -4.66
CA MET A 181 20.19 1.49 -4.08
C MET A 181 20.67 0.19 -4.74
N ARG A 182 19.75 -0.73 -5.06
CA ARG A 182 20.06 -1.99 -5.78
C ARG A 182 20.70 -1.71 -7.15
N LYS A 183 20.13 -0.80 -7.93
CA LYS A 183 20.67 -0.40 -9.26
C LYS A 183 22.10 0.13 -9.19
N ARG A 184 22.45 0.86 -8.12
CA ARG A 184 23.81 1.34 -7.89
C ARG A 184 24.78 0.15 -7.71
N LEU A 185 24.36 -0.88 -6.99
CA LEU A 185 25.19 -2.05 -6.68
C LEU A 185 25.42 -3.01 -7.87
N GLU A 186 24.88 -2.74 -9.05
CA GLU A 186 25.19 -3.47 -10.28
C GLU A 186 26.65 -3.24 -10.73
N LYS A 187 27.23 -2.07 -10.42
CA LYS A 187 28.63 -1.78 -10.74
C LYS A 187 29.57 -2.56 -9.82
N ARG A 188 30.53 -3.29 -10.40
CA ARG A 188 31.49 -4.15 -9.67
C ARG A 188 32.22 -3.44 -8.52
N SER A 189 32.62 -2.19 -8.71
CA SER A 189 33.30 -1.39 -7.67
C SER A 189 32.40 -1.09 -6.47
N GLN A 190 31.16 -0.70 -6.72
CA GLN A 190 30.18 -0.36 -5.68
C GLN A 190 29.68 -1.61 -4.95
N ARG A 191 29.56 -2.72 -5.68
CA ARG A 191 29.30 -4.04 -5.09
C ARG A 191 30.41 -4.48 -4.14
N LEU A 192 31.68 -4.30 -4.54
CA LEU A 192 32.82 -4.64 -3.68
C LEU A 192 32.84 -3.77 -2.41
N GLU A 193 32.53 -2.48 -2.52
CA GLU A 193 32.40 -1.57 -1.38
C GLU A 193 31.27 -2.00 -0.43
N PHE A 194 30.12 -2.40 -0.98
CA PHE A 194 29.02 -2.97 -0.19
C PHE A 194 29.46 -4.22 0.58
N ILE A 195 30.14 -5.16 -0.08
CA ILE A 195 30.65 -6.38 0.56
C ILE A 195 31.63 -6.02 1.70
N ARG A 196 32.55 -5.07 1.48
CA ARG A 196 33.48 -4.60 2.52
C ARG A 196 32.74 -4.03 3.72
N ASN A 197 31.75 -3.17 3.49
CA ASN A 197 30.95 -2.56 4.56
C ASN A 197 30.10 -3.60 5.31
N TYR A 198 29.54 -4.57 4.58
CA TYR A 198 28.81 -5.70 5.16
C TYR A 198 29.72 -6.50 6.10
N VAL A 199 30.89 -6.92 5.61
CA VAL A 199 31.89 -7.68 6.38
C VAL A 199 32.32 -6.88 7.62
N ALA A 200 32.61 -5.58 7.48
CA ALA A 200 33.00 -4.73 8.60
C ALA A 200 31.90 -4.67 9.68
N THR A 201 30.64 -4.55 9.25
CA THR A 201 29.48 -4.55 10.16
C THR A 201 29.37 -5.87 10.92
N GLU A 202 29.49 -7.00 10.22
CA GLU A 202 29.46 -8.34 10.83
C GLU A 202 30.61 -8.54 11.84
N VAL A 203 31.83 -8.09 11.52
CA VAL A 203 32.96 -8.15 12.46
C VAL A 203 32.68 -7.34 13.73
N LEU A 204 32.14 -6.14 13.59
CA LEU A 204 31.80 -5.28 14.73
C LEU A 204 30.64 -5.88 15.54
N TYR A 205 29.64 -6.46 14.88
CA TYR A 205 28.53 -7.15 15.52
C TYR A 205 29.00 -8.36 16.35
N GLU A 206 29.88 -9.21 15.80
CA GLU A 206 30.50 -10.32 16.54
C GLU A 206 31.29 -9.83 17.76
N LYS A 207 32.03 -8.74 17.61
CA LYS A 207 32.75 -8.11 18.75
C LYS A 207 31.76 -7.60 19.80
N ALA A 208 30.67 -6.94 19.39
CA ALA A 208 29.63 -6.46 20.30
C ALA A 208 28.97 -7.60 21.09
N LYS A 209 28.66 -8.72 20.43
CA LYS A 209 28.12 -9.92 21.08
C LYS A 209 29.08 -10.53 22.09
N ARG A 210 30.37 -10.63 21.77
CA ARG A 210 31.38 -11.13 22.72
C ARG A 210 31.51 -10.25 23.95
N LEU A 211 31.32 -8.94 23.79
CA LEU A 211 31.28 -7.97 24.89
C LEU A 211 29.95 -7.98 25.65
N GLY A 212 29.00 -8.85 25.27
CA GLY A 212 27.69 -8.97 25.92
C GLY A 212 26.81 -7.73 25.77
N ILE A 213 27.02 -6.91 24.73
CA ILE A 213 26.24 -5.70 24.50
C ILE A 213 24.74 -6.03 24.34
N ASP A 214 24.42 -7.16 23.70
CA ASP A 214 23.07 -7.71 23.54
C ASP A 214 22.36 -8.03 24.86
N LYS A 215 23.11 -8.22 25.96
CA LYS A 215 22.56 -8.54 27.29
C LYS A 215 22.30 -7.30 28.15
N LYS A 216 22.82 -6.13 27.76
CA LYS A 216 22.58 -4.88 28.49
C LYS A 216 21.09 -4.55 28.54
N ALA A 217 20.63 -4.02 29.68
CA ALA A 217 19.21 -3.71 29.89
C ALA A 217 18.69 -2.75 28.81
N GLU A 218 19.45 -1.68 28.51
CA GLU A 218 19.12 -0.69 27.48
C GLU A 218 18.88 -1.32 26.09
N ILE A 219 19.70 -2.31 25.69
CA ILE A 219 19.59 -2.96 24.39
C ILE A 219 18.41 -3.94 24.36
N ARG A 220 18.21 -4.72 25.44
CA ARG A 220 17.08 -5.64 25.54
C ARG A 220 15.74 -4.89 25.54
N GLU A 221 15.66 -3.77 26.25
CA GLU A 221 14.47 -2.93 26.26
C GLU A 221 14.22 -2.28 24.89
N ALA A 222 15.26 -1.76 24.23
CA ALA A 222 15.14 -1.23 22.88
C ALA A 222 14.65 -2.29 21.87
N LEU A 223 15.15 -3.53 21.97
CA LEU A 223 14.71 -4.65 21.13
C LEU A 223 13.25 -5.03 21.37
N GLU A 224 12.81 -5.15 22.63
CA GLU A 224 11.42 -5.45 22.95
C GLU A 224 10.47 -4.31 22.53
N ASN A 225 10.86 -3.04 22.72
CA ASN A 225 10.09 -1.90 22.25
C ASN A 225 9.99 -1.87 20.71
N THR A 226 11.09 -2.16 20.01
CA THR A 226 11.08 -2.26 18.54
C THR A 226 10.19 -3.39 18.06
N LYS A 227 10.28 -4.57 18.70
CA LYS A 227 9.42 -5.72 18.41
C LYS A 227 7.95 -5.37 18.61
N LYS A 228 7.59 -4.72 19.73
CA LYS A 228 6.23 -4.25 20.01
C LYS A 228 5.73 -3.30 18.91
N GLN A 229 6.53 -2.31 18.52
CA GLN A 229 6.17 -1.36 17.46
C GLN A 229 5.94 -2.06 16.11
N LEU A 230 6.83 -2.97 15.72
CA LEU A 230 6.70 -3.72 14.47
C LEU A 230 5.43 -4.61 14.47
N MET A 231 5.14 -5.27 15.58
CA MET A 231 3.93 -6.09 15.72
C MET A 231 2.66 -5.25 15.61
N VAL A 232 2.59 -4.11 16.31
CA VAL A 232 1.45 -3.18 16.25
C VAL A 232 1.31 -2.62 14.83
N GLN A 233 2.40 -2.19 14.20
CA GLN A 233 2.39 -1.67 12.84
C GLN A 233 1.89 -2.72 11.84
N HIS A 234 2.40 -3.96 11.92
CA HIS A 234 1.99 -5.04 11.04
C HIS A 234 0.51 -5.38 11.22
N TYR A 235 0.05 -5.49 12.46
CA TYR A 235 -1.36 -5.71 12.79
C TYR A 235 -2.26 -4.62 12.21
N LEU A 236 -1.96 -3.34 12.49
CA LEU A 236 -2.74 -2.21 11.98
C LEU A 236 -2.75 -2.17 10.46
N ASN A 237 -1.59 -2.35 9.81
CA ASN A 237 -1.51 -2.35 8.35
C ASN A 237 -2.39 -3.43 7.73
N LYS A 238 -2.34 -4.65 8.28
CA LYS A 238 -3.16 -5.77 7.81
C LYS A 238 -4.66 -5.50 7.99
N GLU A 239 -5.08 -5.03 9.16
CA GLU A 239 -6.49 -4.70 9.43
C GLU A 239 -6.98 -3.55 8.54
N ILE A 240 -6.16 -2.52 8.35
CA ILE A 240 -6.46 -1.40 7.47
C ILE A 240 -6.57 -1.88 6.03
N GLU A 241 -5.63 -2.68 5.53
CA GLU A 241 -5.67 -3.21 4.15
C GLU A 241 -6.94 -4.04 3.89
N GLN A 242 -7.37 -4.84 4.87
CA GLN A 242 -8.59 -5.64 4.76
C GLN A 242 -9.88 -4.79 4.82
N LYS A 243 -9.90 -3.71 5.61
CA LYS A 243 -11.09 -2.87 5.87
C LYS A 243 -11.18 -1.65 4.96
N LEU A 244 -10.07 -1.18 4.40
CA LEU A 244 -9.98 0.02 3.56
C LEU A 244 -10.51 -0.28 2.15
N LYS A 245 -11.83 -0.33 2.01
CA LYS A 245 -12.53 -0.34 0.73
C LYS A 245 -12.95 1.09 0.38
N CYS A 246 -12.54 1.62 -0.76
CA CYS A 246 -12.97 2.95 -1.21
C CYS A 246 -13.96 2.77 -2.37
N ASP A 247 -15.25 2.94 -2.09
CA ASP A 247 -16.26 3.03 -3.15
C ASP A 247 -16.17 4.43 -3.78
N PRO A 248 -16.21 4.56 -5.12
CA PRO A 248 -16.21 5.86 -5.79
C PRO A 248 -17.25 6.84 -5.24
N ARG A 249 -18.43 6.35 -4.85
CA ARG A 249 -19.51 7.17 -4.27
C ARG A 249 -19.13 7.76 -2.91
N ASP A 250 -18.34 7.04 -2.11
CA ASP A 250 -17.88 7.59 -0.84
C ASP A 250 -16.93 8.77 -1.05
N ILE A 251 -16.10 8.70 -2.10
CA ILE A 251 -15.13 9.76 -2.45
C ILE A 251 -15.88 11.00 -2.94
N GLU A 252 -16.91 10.82 -3.77
CA GLU A 252 -17.80 11.91 -4.20
C GLU A 252 -18.54 12.54 -3.01
N ASN A 253 -19.12 11.72 -2.13
CA ASN A 253 -19.77 12.19 -0.91
C ASN A 253 -18.81 12.95 0.01
N TYR A 254 -17.56 12.49 0.10
CA TYR A 254 -16.52 13.19 0.86
C TYR A 254 -16.24 14.58 0.25
N TYR A 255 -16.11 14.68 -1.07
CA TYR A 255 -15.98 15.98 -1.74
C TYR A 255 -17.18 16.89 -1.43
N GLU A 256 -18.40 16.40 -1.60
CA GLU A 256 -19.64 17.15 -1.35
C GLU A 256 -19.70 17.69 0.09
N ALA A 257 -19.34 16.87 1.08
CA ALA A 257 -19.34 17.25 2.48
C ALA A 257 -18.17 18.19 2.87
N ASN A 258 -17.14 18.33 2.03
CA ASN A 258 -15.92 19.10 2.31
C ASN A 258 -15.60 20.13 1.22
N LYS A 259 -16.63 20.61 0.49
CA LYS A 259 -16.48 21.55 -0.64
C LYS A 259 -15.72 22.82 -0.28
N ASP A 260 -15.86 23.28 0.97
CA ASP A 260 -15.17 24.43 1.53
C ASP A 260 -13.64 24.29 1.40
N LYS A 261 -13.09 23.09 1.61
CA LYS A 261 -11.64 22.81 1.51
C LYS A 261 -11.10 22.93 0.08
N TYR A 262 -11.97 22.81 -0.92
CA TYR A 262 -11.61 22.85 -2.34
C TYR A 262 -11.96 24.19 -3.00
N THR A 263 -12.23 25.21 -2.18
CA THR A 263 -12.48 26.57 -2.67
C THR A 263 -11.17 27.24 -3.06
N GLU A 264 -11.06 27.64 -4.32
CA GLU A 264 -10.03 28.59 -4.73
C GLU A 264 -10.48 30.00 -4.28
N PRO A 265 -9.69 30.70 -3.45
CA PRO A 265 -10.06 32.03 -3.00
C PRO A 265 -10.07 33.01 -4.17
N ALA A 266 -10.93 34.03 -4.08
CA ALA A 266 -10.96 35.13 -5.03
C ALA A 266 -9.56 35.70 -5.25
N ARG A 267 -9.27 36.10 -6.49
CA ARG A 267 -7.97 36.66 -6.87
C ARG A 267 -8.11 37.86 -7.79
N ILE A 268 -7.20 38.82 -7.65
CA ILE A 268 -7.14 40.04 -8.45
C ILE A 268 -5.76 40.23 -9.07
N LYS A 269 -5.74 40.85 -10.25
CA LYS A 269 -4.55 41.48 -10.83
C LYS A 269 -4.68 42.98 -10.66
N VAL A 270 -3.60 43.64 -10.26
CA VAL A 270 -3.62 45.08 -9.99
C VAL A 270 -2.39 45.76 -10.55
N ARG A 271 -2.56 47.03 -10.92
CA ARG A 271 -1.48 47.99 -11.15
C ARG A 271 -1.59 49.09 -10.10
N TYR A 272 -0.48 49.69 -9.71
CA TYR A 272 -0.46 50.72 -8.67
C TYR A 272 0.43 51.90 -9.02
N VAL A 273 0.13 53.04 -8.40
CA VAL A 273 1.04 54.19 -8.31
C VAL A 273 1.31 54.46 -6.84
N GLU A 274 2.59 54.65 -6.50
CA GLU A 274 3.05 54.97 -5.14
C GLU A 274 3.35 56.46 -5.03
N PHE A 275 2.91 57.09 -3.95
CA PHE A 275 3.07 58.53 -3.71
C PHE A 275 3.23 58.82 -2.20
N LYS A 276 3.54 60.07 -1.84
CA LYS A 276 3.94 60.45 -0.46
C LYS A 276 2.81 61.14 0.30
N GLU A 277 2.03 61.97 -0.35
CA GLU A 277 1.02 62.81 0.29
C GLU A 277 -0.36 62.56 -0.31
N ASP A 278 -1.40 62.55 0.52
CA ASP A 278 -2.78 62.27 0.08
C ASP A 278 -3.27 63.28 -0.99
N SER A 279 -2.71 64.49 -0.99
CA SER A 279 -2.92 65.54 -2.00
C SER A 279 -2.51 65.12 -3.42
N GLU A 280 -1.61 64.14 -3.58
CA GLU A 280 -1.12 63.64 -4.87
C GLU A 280 -2.07 62.61 -5.52
N THR A 281 -3.20 62.29 -4.87
CA THR A 281 -4.15 61.26 -5.31
C THR A 281 -4.70 61.49 -6.72
N GLU A 282 -5.05 62.73 -7.07
CA GLU A 282 -5.64 63.02 -8.39
C GLU A 282 -4.63 62.79 -9.53
N GLU A 283 -3.37 63.13 -9.30
CA GLU A 283 -2.27 62.90 -10.25
C GLU A 283 -2.01 61.40 -10.41
N ALA A 284 -1.90 60.68 -9.29
CA ALA A 284 -1.71 59.23 -9.30
C ALA A 284 -2.86 58.48 -9.99
N LEU A 285 -4.11 58.95 -9.81
CA LEU A 285 -5.28 58.40 -10.50
C LEU A 285 -5.21 58.65 -12.01
N LYS A 286 -4.75 59.83 -12.43
CA LYS A 286 -4.57 60.16 -13.85
C LYS A 286 -3.53 59.25 -14.51
N GLU A 287 -2.41 59.00 -13.83
CA GLU A 287 -1.38 58.07 -14.33
C GLU A 287 -1.91 56.65 -14.52
N LEU A 288 -2.73 56.14 -13.59
CA LEU A 288 -3.35 54.83 -13.74
C LEU A 288 -4.37 54.79 -14.88
N LYS A 289 -5.15 55.86 -15.09
CA LYS A 289 -6.07 55.97 -16.23
C LYS A 289 -5.34 55.94 -17.57
N GLU A 290 -4.11 56.43 -17.60
CA GLU A 290 -3.21 56.35 -18.76
C GLU A 290 -2.37 55.07 -18.78
N THR A 291 -2.66 54.10 -17.90
CA THR A 291 -1.96 52.79 -17.77
C THR A 291 -0.46 52.89 -17.44
N ARG A 292 0.01 54.00 -16.87
CA ARG A 292 1.44 54.29 -16.63
C ARG A 292 2.00 53.81 -15.27
N GLY A 293 1.18 53.20 -14.41
CA GLY A 293 1.61 52.66 -13.10
C GLY A 293 2.39 51.33 -13.15
N THR A 294 2.79 50.81 -11.98
CA THR A 294 3.54 49.57 -11.80
C THR A 294 2.62 48.36 -11.64
N GLU A 295 2.79 47.32 -12.46
CA GLU A 295 2.01 46.07 -12.34
C GLU A 295 2.54 45.19 -11.22
N VAL A 296 1.64 44.71 -10.34
CA VAL A 296 2.00 43.69 -9.35
C VAL A 296 2.22 42.36 -10.08
N LYS A 297 3.38 41.75 -9.84
CA LYS A 297 3.70 40.45 -10.45
C LYS A 297 2.78 39.36 -9.91
N GLY A 298 1.95 38.79 -10.79
CA GLY A 298 1.07 37.66 -10.49
C GLY A 298 -0.28 38.06 -9.90
N TRP A 299 -1.01 37.06 -9.41
CA TRP A 299 -2.33 37.25 -8.79
C TRP A 299 -2.20 37.45 -7.28
N ILE A 300 -2.86 38.49 -6.76
CA ILE A 300 -3.12 38.65 -5.33
C ILE A 300 -4.35 37.81 -5.00
N ARG A 301 -4.28 36.98 -3.95
CA ARG A 301 -5.39 36.13 -3.47
C ARG A 301 -5.98 36.69 -2.19
N ARG A 302 -7.30 36.57 -2.00
CA ARG A 302 -7.99 36.97 -0.77
C ARG A 302 -7.41 36.18 0.41
N GLY A 303 -7.17 36.86 1.54
CA GLY A 303 -6.52 36.28 2.72
C GLY A 303 -4.98 36.30 2.71
N GLN A 304 -4.33 36.75 1.63
CA GLN A 304 -2.90 37.05 1.67
C GLN A 304 -2.61 38.26 2.56
N SER A 305 -1.41 38.29 3.13
CA SER A 305 -0.96 39.40 3.98
C SER A 305 0.03 40.33 3.27
N TYR A 306 0.59 39.89 2.13
CA TYR A 306 1.74 40.53 1.48
C TYR A 306 1.48 40.75 -0.02
N ILE A 307 1.89 41.92 -0.53
CA ILE A 307 1.90 42.26 -1.96
C ILE A 307 3.35 42.36 -2.46
N SER A 308 3.66 41.62 -3.52
CA SER A 308 4.99 41.63 -4.15
C SER A 308 5.38 43.04 -4.61
N GLY A 309 6.53 43.53 -4.14
CA GLY A 309 7.05 44.86 -4.46
C GLY A 309 6.62 45.96 -3.49
N ILE A 310 5.64 45.71 -2.63
CA ILE A 310 5.13 46.69 -1.65
C ILE A 310 5.44 46.25 -0.22
N GLY A 311 5.10 45.01 0.14
CA GLY A 311 5.27 44.52 1.50
C GLY A 311 3.99 43.97 2.13
N GLU A 312 4.02 43.86 3.47
CA GLU A 312 2.87 43.52 4.29
C GLU A 312 1.76 44.58 4.14
N ALA A 313 0.59 44.15 3.68
CA ALA A 313 -0.51 44.99 3.21
C ALA A 313 -1.89 44.33 3.44
N LYS A 314 -2.05 43.46 4.46
CA LYS A 314 -3.27 42.69 4.73
C LYS A 314 -4.56 43.53 4.68
N ALA A 315 -4.59 44.68 5.36
CA ALA A 315 -5.77 45.55 5.39
C ALA A 315 -6.07 46.21 4.03
N ALA A 316 -5.02 46.52 3.24
CA ALA A 316 -5.17 47.06 1.90
C ALA A 316 -5.73 46.00 0.95
N ILE A 317 -5.22 44.76 1.02
CA ILE A 317 -5.70 43.62 0.22
C ILE A 317 -7.22 43.44 0.40
N GLU A 318 -7.73 43.42 1.63
CA GLU A 318 -9.17 43.29 1.88
C GLU A 318 -10.00 44.40 1.20
N LYS A 319 -9.52 45.66 1.24
CA LYS A 319 -10.18 46.78 0.56
C LYS A 319 -10.14 46.65 -0.97
N LEU A 320 -9.04 46.15 -1.54
CA LEU A 320 -8.95 45.92 -2.99
C LEU A 320 -9.97 44.89 -3.48
N PHE A 321 -10.26 43.86 -2.68
CA PHE A 321 -11.25 42.85 -3.02
C PHE A 321 -12.71 43.35 -2.99
N LEU A 322 -12.97 44.54 -2.44
CA LEU A 322 -14.27 45.20 -2.48
C LEU A 322 -14.53 45.93 -3.81
N LYS A 323 -13.49 46.18 -4.61
CA LYS A 323 -13.58 46.86 -5.90
C LYS A 323 -13.81 45.86 -7.04
N GLU A 324 -14.46 46.31 -8.11
CA GLU A 324 -14.70 45.52 -9.31
C GLU A 324 -13.63 45.72 -10.39
N LYS A 325 -13.62 44.84 -11.39
CA LYS A 325 -12.69 44.96 -12.53
C LYS A 325 -12.90 46.30 -13.25
N GLY A 326 -11.80 47.01 -13.50
CA GLY A 326 -11.79 48.34 -14.11
C GLY A 326 -11.94 49.49 -13.11
N GLU A 327 -12.22 49.19 -11.83
CA GLU A 327 -12.28 50.22 -10.79
C GLU A 327 -10.90 50.55 -10.21
N TYR A 328 -10.86 51.70 -9.52
CA TYR A 328 -9.70 52.17 -8.79
C TYR A 328 -9.97 52.10 -7.28
N SER A 329 -8.91 51.85 -6.50
CA SER A 329 -8.99 51.93 -5.04
C SER A 329 -9.07 53.38 -4.56
N ASP A 330 -9.55 53.58 -3.34
CA ASP A 330 -9.24 54.80 -2.60
C ASP A 330 -7.75 54.82 -2.24
N PRO A 331 -7.14 55.97 -1.87
CA PRO A 331 -5.75 56.02 -1.38
C PRO A 331 -5.55 55.09 -0.18
N LEU A 332 -4.66 54.10 -0.33
CA LEU A 332 -4.34 53.13 0.70
C LEU A 332 -2.96 53.44 1.27
N LYS A 333 -2.92 53.84 2.53
CA LYS A 333 -1.65 54.01 3.26
C LYS A 333 -1.10 52.63 3.64
N ILE A 334 0.11 52.32 3.15
CA ILE A 334 0.86 51.10 3.50
C ILE A 334 2.22 51.57 3.99
N LYS A 335 2.48 51.38 5.29
CA LYS A 335 3.63 51.96 6.00
C LYS A 335 3.65 53.50 5.85
N ASP A 336 4.71 54.07 5.29
CA ASP A 336 4.93 55.52 5.16
C ASP A 336 4.61 56.06 3.76
N ARG A 337 3.88 55.27 2.94
CA ARG A 337 3.57 55.59 1.55
C ARG A 337 2.09 55.38 1.26
N PHE A 338 1.57 56.14 0.32
CA PHE A 338 0.22 55.97 -0.20
C PHE A 338 0.27 55.26 -1.54
N TYR A 339 -0.74 54.44 -1.77
CA TYR A 339 -0.89 53.66 -2.98
C TYR A 339 -2.31 53.82 -3.49
N ILE A 340 -2.45 54.04 -4.79
CA ILE A 340 -3.71 53.87 -5.49
C ILE A 340 -3.55 52.71 -6.47
N PHE A 341 -4.56 51.84 -6.54
CA PHE A 341 -4.54 50.63 -7.35
C PHE A 341 -5.64 50.66 -8.41
N SER A 342 -5.37 50.16 -9.61
CA SER A 342 -6.38 49.78 -10.59
C SER A 342 -6.58 48.26 -10.57
N ILE A 343 -7.84 47.81 -10.61
CA ILE A 343 -8.17 46.38 -10.67
C ILE A 343 -8.23 45.96 -12.14
N GLU A 344 -7.13 45.40 -12.63
CA GLU A 344 -6.98 44.98 -14.03
C GLU A 344 -7.83 43.73 -14.35
N ASP A 345 -7.91 42.81 -13.38
CA ASP A 345 -8.72 41.60 -13.50
C ASP A 345 -9.16 41.11 -12.13
N LYS A 346 -10.34 40.51 -12.05
CA LYS A 346 -10.91 39.94 -10.82
C LYS A 346 -11.56 38.61 -11.14
N GLN A 347 -11.17 37.59 -10.40
CA GLN A 347 -11.80 36.27 -10.44
C GLN A 347 -12.41 36.01 -9.06
N PRO A 348 -13.72 35.73 -8.98
CA PRO A 348 -14.37 35.43 -7.72
C PRO A 348 -13.84 34.12 -7.14
N ASP A 349 -14.19 33.88 -5.88
CA ASP A 349 -14.01 32.57 -5.28
C ASP A 349 -14.81 31.53 -6.06
N ARG A 350 -14.22 30.35 -6.19
CA ARG A 350 -14.84 29.25 -6.92
C ARG A 350 -14.49 27.94 -6.25
N VAL A 351 -15.50 27.13 -6.00
CA VAL A 351 -15.32 25.75 -5.61
C VAL A 351 -14.79 24.97 -6.82
N LYS A 352 -13.60 24.39 -6.70
CA LYS A 352 -13.07 23.50 -7.74
C LYS A 352 -13.97 22.30 -7.89
N THR A 353 -14.24 21.89 -9.12
CA THR A 353 -15.07 20.71 -9.41
C THR A 353 -14.39 19.44 -8.91
N PHE A 354 -15.17 18.39 -8.68
CA PHE A 354 -14.64 17.09 -8.25
C PHE A 354 -13.52 16.60 -9.18
N ASP A 355 -13.67 16.75 -10.50
CA ASP A 355 -12.67 16.32 -11.47
C ASP A 355 -11.34 17.08 -11.36
N GLU A 356 -11.37 18.37 -11.04
CA GLU A 356 -10.16 19.19 -10.85
C GLU A 356 -9.37 18.79 -9.60
N VAL A 357 -10.04 18.22 -8.59
CA VAL A 357 -9.42 17.86 -7.30
C VAL A 357 -9.48 16.37 -6.98
N ARG A 358 -9.91 15.52 -7.92
CA ARG A 358 -10.20 14.09 -7.68
C ARG A 358 -9.09 13.36 -6.93
N ASN A 359 -7.84 13.51 -7.37
CA ASN A 359 -6.69 12.86 -6.74
C ASN A 359 -6.44 13.34 -5.31
N GLN A 360 -6.66 14.64 -5.05
CA GLN A 360 -6.53 15.22 -3.72
C GLN A 360 -7.64 14.71 -2.80
N VAL A 361 -8.89 14.73 -3.27
CA VAL A 361 -10.06 14.22 -2.55
C VAL A 361 -9.88 12.75 -2.19
N GLU A 362 -9.45 11.92 -3.15
CA GLU A 362 -9.24 10.49 -2.93
C GLU A 362 -8.16 10.25 -1.86
N TYR A 363 -7.04 10.98 -1.93
CA TYR A 363 -5.98 10.89 -0.93
C TYR A 363 -6.48 11.27 0.47
N GLU A 364 -7.14 12.42 0.58
CA GLU A 364 -7.67 12.93 1.86
C GLU A 364 -8.73 11.99 2.45
N TYR A 365 -9.66 11.49 1.62
CA TYR A 365 -10.65 10.50 2.02
C TYR A 365 -9.99 9.21 2.53
N ARG A 366 -9.00 8.69 1.78
CA ARG A 366 -8.26 7.47 2.20
C ARG A 366 -7.56 7.66 3.53
N MET A 367 -6.96 8.82 3.76
CA MET A 367 -6.31 9.15 5.02
C MET A 367 -7.32 9.27 6.17
N GLN A 368 -8.47 9.92 5.94
CA GLN A 368 -9.53 10.00 6.93
C GLN A 368 -10.10 8.62 7.27
N LYS A 369 -10.39 7.80 6.25
CA LYS A 369 -10.90 6.44 6.44
C LYS A 369 -9.90 5.55 7.19
N LYS A 370 -8.61 5.65 6.85
CA LYS A 370 -7.53 4.95 7.57
C LYS A 370 -7.50 5.34 9.05
N ARG A 371 -7.65 6.64 9.36
CA ARG A 371 -7.72 7.13 10.74
C ARG A 371 -8.96 6.57 11.45
N SER A 372 -10.14 6.66 10.84
CA SER A 372 -11.37 6.12 11.40
C SER A 372 -11.31 4.61 11.68
N ILE A 373 -10.70 3.83 10.78
CA ILE A 373 -10.50 2.39 10.99
C ILE A 373 -9.56 2.16 12.19
N THR A 374 -8.45 2.90 12.26
CA THR A 374 -7.49 2.81 13.37
C THR A 374 -8.17 3.14 14.71
N ASP A 375 -8.94 4.23 14.76
CA ASP A 375 -9.64 4.66 15.96
C ASP A 375 -10.68 3.62 16.40
N SER A 376 -11.41 3.01 15.45
CA SER A 376 -12.35 1.94 15.74
C SER A 376 -11.67 0.66 16.25
N LEU A 377 -10.52 0.29 15.69
CA LEU A 377 -9.73 -0.86 16.14
C LEU A 377 -9.23 -0.64 17.57
N LEU A 378 -8.68 0.56 17.84
CA LEU A 378 -8.21 0.92 19.16
C LEU A 378 -9.34 0.88 20.18
N LYS A 379 -10.49 1.48 19.86
CA LYS A 379 -11.66 1.48 20.74
C LYS A 379 -12.11 0.05 21.08
N ALA A 380 -12.26 -0.81 20.07
CA ALA A 380 -12.64 -2.21 20.28
C ALA A 380 -11.63 -2.97 21.16
N ALA A 381 -10.32 -2.75 20.93
CA ALA A 381 -9.28 -3.39 21.73
C ALA A 381 -9.25 -2.89 23.19
N LEU A 382 -9.54 -1.60 23.43
CA LEU A 382 -9.64 -1.05 24.79
C LEU A 382 -10.85 -1.59 25.55
N GLU A 383 -12.00 -1.75 24.86
CA GLU A 383 -13.22 -2.32 25.43
C GLU A 383 -13.05 -3.82 25.74
N GLU A 384 -12.41 -4.58 24.86
CA GLU A 384 -12.12 -6.02 25.06
C GLU A 384 -11.16 -6.27 26.24
N GLN A 385 -10.23 -5.35 26.49
CA GLN A 385 -9.19 -5.50 27.51
C GLN A 385 -9.52 -4.77 28.82
N GLU A 386 -10.73 -4.22 28.97
CA GLU A 386 -11.19 -3.51 30.17
C GLU A 386 -10.16 -2.50 30.71
N VAL A 387 -9.59 -1.68 29.81
CA VAL A 387 -8.42 -0.84 30.15
C VAL A 387 -8.81 0.31 31.08
N GLU A 388 -8.20 0.35 32.27
CA GLU A 388 -8.31 1.45 33.22
C GLU A 388 -7.01 2.29 33.26
N ILE A 389 -7.14 3.61 33.19
CA ILE A 389 -6.00 4.55 33.22
C ILE A 389 -5.94 5.25 34.58
N PHE A 390 -4.91 4.94 35.36
CA PHE A 390 -4.63 5.61 36.63
C PHE A 390 -3.57 6.70 36.43
N TYR A 391 -4.00 7.94 36.19
CA TYR A 391 -3.10 9.10 36.13
C TYR A 391 -3.22 9.93 37.41
N LYS A 392 -2.13 10.03 38.19
CA LYS A 392 -2.01 11.01 39.28
C LYS A 392 -1.41 12.29 38.72
N SER A 393 -2.24 13.32 38.52
CA SER A 393 -1.75 14.68 38.31
C SER A 393 -0.98 15.09 39.57
N GLY A 394 0.32 15.36 39.45
CA GLY A 394 1.11 15.90 40.55
C GLY A 394 0.49 17.21 41.01
N GLY A 395 0.32 17.37 42.33
CA GLY A 395 -0.30 18.53 42.93
C GLY A 395 0.36 19.84 42.45
N ASP A 396 -0.49 20.76 42.04
CA ASP A 396 -0.14 22.13 41.70
C ASP A 396 0.18 22.90 43.00
N GLU A 397 1.36 22.65 43.59
CA GLU A 397 1.88 23.38 44.76
C GLU A 397 2.70 24.64 44.36
N SER A 398 2.48 25.18 43.16
CA SER A 398 3.21 26.35 42.64
C SER A 398 2.36 27.63 42.50
N GLN A 399 1.17 27.69 43.10
CA GLN A 399 0.38 28.93 43.19
C GLN A 399 -0.02 29.31 44.62
N LYS A 400 0.91 29.28 45.58
CA LYS A 400 0.82 30.08 46.81
C LYS A 400 2.23 30.45 47.28
N LYS A 401 2.75 31.57 46.78
CA LYS A 401 3.60 32.49 47.55
C LYS A 401 3.53 33.88 46.97
#